data_AF-A0A521KNV2-F1
#
_entry.id   AF-A0A521KNV2-F1
#
_cell.length_a   1.000
_cell.length_b   1.000
_cell.length_c   1.000
_cell.angle_alpha   90.00
_cell.angle_beta   90.00
_cell.angle_gamma   90.00
#
_symmetry.space_group_name_H-M   'P 1'
#
loop_
_entity.id
_entity.type
_entity.pdbx_description
1 polymer ?
#
loop_
_entity_poly.entity_id
_entity_poly.type
_entity_poly.pdbx_seq_one_letter_code
_entity_poly.pdbx_strand_id
1 'polypeptide(L)'
;MHGRANGGGSSRTIRSRGGQAIAPTAGRSRSRLATDGRAVHPAVSTMLIELCIRDLALFEQVELRFGAGLNAITGETGAGKSLLVGALDLLLGERMRGASGDWVRAGAERALVEGRFCLAPGPRLDAVRAWLSRELPEIAAEFDAPSLHGPQGGAERELVLGRSLARDGRTRAHVDHRPVPQKALRALAALLVEVHGQNENQELFDPAEQLRLLDAYGELHAAVGAWSAARGAWLELHRRFATRESSRAERARRLDWLRHQLRELDALALRP
;
A
#
# COMPACT_ATOMS: atom_id res chain seq x y z
N MET A 1 22.71 -55.78 44.26
CA MET A 1 21.87 -56.78 43.53
C MET A 1 21.32 -56.08 42.29
N HIS A 2 21.92 -56.33 41.13
CA HIS A 2 21.30 -56.97 39.94
C HIS A 2 20.10 -56.17 39.36
N GLY A 3 20.10 -55.68 38.11
CA GLY A 3 20.94 -55.98 36.95
C GLY A 3 20.71 -55.04 35.75
N ARG A 4 21.51 -55.33 34.71
CA ARG A 4 21.63 -54.75 33.33
C ARG A 4 20.30 -54.82 32.55
N ALA A 5 20.05 -54.25 31.36
CA ALA A 5 20.82 -53.97 30.13
C ALA A 5 19.84 -53.15 29.20
N ASN A 6 20.19 -52.22 28.30
CA ASN A 6 21.00 -52.23 27.05
C ASN A 6 20.14 -52.00 25.79
N GLY A 7 20.68 -51.23 24.82
CA GLY A 7 20.26 -51.12 23.40
C GLY A 7 19.07 -50.19 23.13
N GLY A 8 19.02 -49.36 22.08
CA GLY A 8 19.81 -49.22 20.86
C GLY A 8 18.93 -48.44 19.87
N GLY A 9 19.48 -47.44 19.18
CA GLY A 9 18.73 -46.57 18.27
C GLY A 9 18.28 -47.27 16.98
N SER A 10 17.24 -46.74 16.34
CA SER A 10 17.12 -46.81 14.88
C SER A 10 16.10 -45.79 14.35
N SER A 11 16.59 -44.93 13.46
CA SER A 11 15.84 -44.03 12.59
C SER A 11 14.81 -44.79 11.75
N ARG A 12 13.57 -44.30 11.71
CA ARG A 12 12.54 -44.78 10.78
C ARG A 12 12.42 -43.86 9.58
N THR A 13 13.04 -44.28 8.48
CA THR A 13 12.78 -43.82 7.12
C THR A 13 11.48 -44.45 6.63
N ILE A 14 10.47 -43.65 6.28
CA ILE A 14 9.23 -44.14 5.65
C ILE A 14 9.35 -43.89 4.13
N ARG A 15 9.54 -44.97 3.37
CA ARG A 15 9.40 -44.99 1.90
C ARG A 15 7.94 -45.19 1.53
N SER A 16 7.37 -44.31 0.70
CA SER A 16 6.06 -44.49 0.10
C SER A 16 6.13 -45.48 -1.08
N ARG A 17 5.24 -46.48 -1.06
CA ARG A 17 5.03 -47.46 -2.15
C ARG A 17 4.15 -46.84 -3.23
N GLY A 18 4.49 -47.12 -4.49
CA GLY A 18 3.68 -46.81 -5.65
C GLY A 18 2.36 -47.58 -5.64
N GLY A 19 1.28 -46.88 -5.95
CA GLY A 19 -0.04 -47.43 -6.23
C GLY A 19 -0.46 -47.01 -7.64
N GLN A 20 -0.69 -48.00 -8.50
CA GLN A 20 -1.24 -47.86 -9.84
C GLN A 20 -2.70 -47.37 -9.77
N ALA A 21 -3.05 -46.38 -10.59
CA ALA A 21 -4.42 -45.92 -10.75
C ALA A 21 -5.12 -46.67 -11.90
N ILE A 22 -6.29 -47.20 -11.58
CA ILE A 22 -7.23 -47.92 -12.44
C ILE A 22 -8.00 -46.91 -13.29
N ALA A 23 -8.13 -47.16 -14.59
CA ALA A 23 -8.97 -46.38 -15.50
C ALA A 23 -10.46 -46.78 -15.40
N PRO A 24 -11.41 -45.84 -15.47
CA PRO A 24 -12.77 -46.14 -15.87
C PRO A 24 -13.17 -45.48 -17.20
N THR A 25 -14.02 -46.23 -17.88
CA THR A 25 -14.51 -46.17 -19.24
C THR A 25 -15.47 -45.00 -19.51
N ALA A 26 -15.55 -44.61 -20.78
CA ALA A 26 -16.35 -43.50 -21.30
C ALA A 26 -17.87 -43.63 -21.13
N GLY A 27 -18.56 -42.48 -20.97
CA GLY A 27 -19.90 -42.28 -21.51
C GLY A 27 -20.90 -41.56 -20.60
N ARG A 28 -21.05 -40.23 -20.77
CA ARG A 28 -22.29 -39.56 -21.22
C ARG A 28 -22.24 -38.04 -21.00
N SER A 29 -22.74 -37.35 -22.02
CA SER A 29 -22.75 -35.92 -22.26
C SER A 29 -23.22 -35.07 -21.08
N ARG A 30 -22.38 -34.09 -20.70
CA ARG A 30 -22.81 -32.85 -20.06
C ARG A 30 -22.23 -31.70 -20.87
N SER A 31 -23.12 -30.79 -21.24
CA SER A 31 -22.88 -29.59 -22.04
C SER A 31 -21.65 -28.83 -21.56
N ARG A 32 -20.67 -28.66 -22.44
CA ARG A 32 -19.53 -27.77 -22.24
C ARG A 32 -20.04 -26.33 -22.25
N LEU A 33 -20.25 -25.75 -21.08
CA LEU A 33 -20.09 -24.31 -20.92
C LEU A 33 -18.59 -24.07 -21.05
N ALA A 34 -18.18 -23.60 -22.22
CA ALA A 34 -16.85 -23.06 -22.43
C ALA A 34 -16.74 -21.80 -21.57
N THR A 35 -16.29 -21.95 -20.33
CA THR A 35 -15.65 -20.84 -19.63
C THR A 35 -14.31 -20.69 -20.32
N ASP A 36 -14.17 -19.65 -21.15
CA ASP A 36 -12.87 -19.20 -21.60
C ASP A 36 -11.99 -19.04 -20.36
N GLY A 37 -11.08 -19.99 -20.20
CA GLY A 37 -10.04 -19.95 -19.19
C GLY A 37 -9.16 -18.77 -19.54
N ARG A 38 -9.50 -17.60 -18.99
CA ARG A 38 -8.63 -16.44 -19.00
C ARG A 38 -7.34 -16.91 -18.32
N ALA A 39 -6.31 -17.11 -19.14
CA ALA A 39 -5.01 -17.54 -18.71
C ALA A 39 -4.59 -16.67 -17.53
N VAL A 40 -4.37 -17.29 -16.37
CA VAL A 40 -3.66 -16.64 -15.26
C VAL A 40 -2.29 -16.31 -15.83
N HIS A 41 -2.05 -15.04 -16.15
CA HIS A 41 -0.78 -14.58 -16.70
C HIS A 41 0.34 -15.02 -15.74
N PRO A 42 1.34 -15.80 -16.20
CA PRO A 42 2.53 -16.08 -15.42
C PRO A 42 3.49 -14.91 -15.64
N ALA A 43 3.18 -13.76 -15.05
CA ALA A 43 4.07 -12.61 -15.02
C ALA A 43 4.32 -12.27 -13.56
N VAL A 44 5.58 -12.38 -13.15
CA VAL A 44 6.08 -12.08 -11.81
C VAL A 44 5.41 -10.81 -11.30
N SER A 45 4.63 -10.93 -10.24
CA SER A 45 3.83 -9.85 -9.68
C SER A 45 4.63 -9.10 -8.64
N THR A 46 4.44 -7.78 -8.51
CA THR A 46 4.86 -7.04 -7.33
C THR A 46 4.44 -7.79 -6.07
N MET A 47 5.39 -8.06 -5.18
CA MET A 47 5.18 -9.01 -4.09
C MET A 47 6.02 -8.65 -2.87
N LEU A 48 5.43 -8.78 -1.68
CA LEU A 48 6.16 -8.83 -0.41
C LEU A 48 6.93 -10.15 -0.35
N ILE A 49 8.26 -10.11 -0.39
CA ILE A 49 9.12 -11.31 -0.39
C ILE A 49 9.60 -11.68 1.01
N GLU A 50 9.67 -10.71 1.93
CA GLU A 50 10.17 -10.91 3.28
C GLU A 50 9.50 -9.97 4.28
N LEU A 51 9.16 -10.48 5.46
CA LEU A 51 8.64 -9.72 6.59
C LEU A 51 9.44 -10.05 7.85
N CYS A 52 10.09 -9.04 8.39
CA CYS A 52 10.88 -9.12 9.61
C CYS A 52 10.17 -8.34 10.72
N ILE A 53 9.92 -9.01 11.85
CA ILE A 53 9.26 -8.43 13.02
C ILE A 53 10.18 -8.63 14.22
N ARG A 54 10.38 -7.57 15.01
CA ARG A 54 11.14 -7.58 16.25
C ARG A 54 10.37 -6.89 17.36
N ASP A 55 10.35 -7.52 18.53
CA ASP A 55 9.78 -6.99 19.78
C ASP A 55 8.32 -6.52 19.68
N LEU A 56 7.51 -7.17 18.84
CA LEU A 56 6.10 -6.84 18.62
C LEU A 56 5.18 -7.78 19.42
N ALA A 57 4.53 -7.26 20.46
CA ALA A 57 3.64 -8.01 21.35
C ALA A 57 4.29 -9.31 21.85
N LEU A 58 3.84 -10.48 21.36
CA LEU A 58 4.38 -11.79 21.73
C LEU A 58 5.62 -12.19 20.93
N PHE A 59 5.92 -11.50 19.82
CA PHE A 59 7.07 -11.78 18.98
C PHE A 59 8.33 -11.13 19.54
N GLU A 60 9.33 -11.95 19.81
CA GLU A 60 10.71 -11.48 20.04
C GLU A 60 11.38 -11.21 18.69
N GLN A 61 11.42 -12.22 17.83
CA GLN A 61 11.89 -12.10 16.46
C GLN A 61 11.12 -13.07 15.56
N VAL A 62 10.65 -12.57 14.43
CA VAL A 62 10.01 -13.37 13.37
C VAL A 62 10.59 -12.93 12.03
N GLU A 63 11.00 -13.88 11.21
CA GLU A 63 11.40 -13.68 9.81
C GLU A 63 10.54 -14.60 8.96
N LEU A 64 9.72 -14.01 8.09
CA LEU A 64 8.85 -14.74 7.16
C LEU A 64 9.30 -14.45 5.75
N ARG A 65 9.48 -15.50 4.94
CA ARG A 65 9.78 -15.41 3.52
C ARG A 65 8.58 -15.93 2.74
N PHE A 66 8.12 -15.13 1.78
CA PHE A 66 6.97 -15.47 0.96
C PHE A 66 7.41 -15.98 -0.41
N GLY A 67 6.73 -17.00 -0.91
CA GLY A 67 6.92 -17.53 -2.26
C GLY A 67 5.87 -16.99 -3.22
N ALA A 68 6.13 -17.01 -4.53
CA ALA A 68 5.19 -16.50 -5.52
C ALA A 68 3.79 -17.15 -5.41
N GLY A 69 2.75 -16.36 -5.66
CA GLY A 69 1.35 -16.83 -5.65
C GLY A 69 0.76 -16.92 -4.24
N LEU A 70 0.11 -18.05 -3.94
CA LEU A 70 -0.65 -18.24 -2.70
C LEU A 70 0.26 -18.65 -1.54
N ASN A 71 0.30 -17.82 -0.49
CA ASN A 71 0.95 -18.14 0.77
C ASN A 71 -0.12 -18.40 1.83
N ALA A 72 -0.14 -19.61 2.41
CA ALA A 72 -1.09 -19.97 3.46
C ALA A 72 -0.40 -20.00 4.83
N ILE A 73 -0.84 -19.16 5.75
CA ILE A 73 -0.35 -19.12 7.13
C ILE A 73 -1.37 -19.80 8.04
N THR A 74 -0.96 -20.90 8.67
CA THR A 74 -1.78 -21.67 9.61
C THR A 74 -1.19 -21.60 11.02
N GLY A 75 -2.03 -21.71 12.05
CA GLY A 75 -1.58 -21.75 13.45
C GLY A 75 -2.60 -22.42 14.36
N GLU A 76 -2.14 -22.86 15.53
CA GLU A 76 -2.96 -23.56 16.54
C GLU A 76 -3.90 -22.59 17.28
N THR A 77 -3.38 -21.44 17.69
CA THR A 77 -4.14 -20.38 18.37
C THR A 77 -4.14 -19.14 17.47
N GLY A 78 -5.32 -18.66 17.09
CA GLY A 78 -5.48 -17.55 16.13
C GLY A 78 -4.74 -16.25 16.48
N ALA A 79 -4.21 -16.13 17.72
CA ALA A 79 -3.41 -15.02 18.20
C ALA A 79 -2.19 -14.72 17.32
N GLY A 80 -1.43 -15.74 16.91
CA GLY A 80 -0.24 -15.54 16.06
C GLY A 80 -0.58 -14.97 14.69
N LYS A 81 -1.68 -15.46 14.08
CA LYS A 81 -2.17 -14.96 12.78
C LYS A 81 -2.64 -13.51 12.89
N SER A 82 -3.42 -13.17 13.93
CA SER A 82 -3.90 -11.80 14.14
C SER A 82 -2.75 -10.82 14.42
N LEU A 83 -1.70 -11.25 15.13
CA LEU A 83 -0.50 -10.43 15.33
C LEU A 83 0.27 -10.20 14.02
N LEU A 84 0.34 -11.20 13.14
CA LEU A 84 0.94 -11.04 11.81
C LEU A 84 0.15 -10.05 10.94
N VAL A 85 -1.19 -10.11 10.96
CA VAL A 85 -2.04 -9.11 10.29
C VAL A 85 -1.79 -7.73 10.87
N GLY A 86 -1.74 -7.59 12.20
CA GLY A 86 -1.41 -6.31 12.84
C GLY A 86 -0.01 -5.79 12.51
N ALA A 87 0.97 -6.68 12.32
CA ALA A 87 2.30 -6.30 11.85
C ALA A 87 2.28 -5.75 10.42
N LEU A 88 1.50 -6.37 9.53
CA LEU A 88 1.27 -5.87 8.17
C LEU A 88 0.55 -4.52 8.19
N ASP A 89 -0.52 -4.37 8.96
CA ASP A 89 -1.21 -3.09 9.12
C ASP A 89 -0.24 -1.99 9.59
N LEU A 90 0.59 -2.31 10.59
CA LEU A 90 1.65 -1.41 11.04
C LEU A 90 2.61 -1.07 9.89
N LEU A 91 3.14 -2.05 9.17
CA LEU A 91 4.04 -1.83 8.03
C LEU A 91 3.43 -0.91 6.96
N LEU A 92 2.12 -1.03 6.71
CA LEU A 92 1.40 -0.29 5.67
C LEU A 92 0.99 1.13 6.08
N GLY A 93 1.37 1.58 7.28
CA GLY A 93 1.10 2.94 7.73
C GLY A 93 -0.21 3.10 8.49
N GLU A 94 -0.94 2.02 8.79
CA GLU A 94 -2.18 2.05 9.55
C GLU A 94 -1.96 2.48 11.01
N ARG A 95 -3.01 3.02 11.65
CA ARG A 95 -2.94 3.28 13.09
C ARG A 95 -3.34 2.02 13.84
N MET A 96 -2.45 1.57 14.71
CA MET A 96 -2.72 0.47 15.63
C MET A 96 -3.91 0.81 16.52
N ARG A 97 -4.81 -0.15 16.69
CA ARG A 97 -5.91 -0.07 17.67
C ARG A 97 -5.35 -0.53 19.02
N GLY A 98 -5.57 0.26 20.07
CA GLY A 98 -5.05 -0.03 21.42
C GLY A 98 -3.90 0.87 21.85
N ALA A 99 -3.41 0.68 23.07
CA ALA A 99 -2.31 1.46 23.59
C ALA A 99 -0.98 0.96 23.00
N SER A 100 -0.03 1.86 22.77
CA SER A 100 1.29 1.51 22.24
C SER A 100 2.03 0.46 23.08
N GLY A 101 1.75 0.41 24.39
CA GLY A 101 2.30 -0.58 25.31
C GLY A 101 1.80 -2.02 25.08
N ASP A 102 0.66 -2.21 24.43
CA ASP A 102 0.10 -3.53 24.11
C ASP A 102 0.83 -4.19 22.93
N TRP A 103 1.42 -3.34 22.07
CA TRP A 103 2.07 -3.75 20.83
C TRP A 103 3.59 -3.82 20.95
N VAL A 104 4.19 -3.16 21.94
CA VAL A 104 5.62 -3.30 22.25
C VAL A 104 5.81 -4.40 23.30
N ARG A 105 6.60 -5.42 22.98
CA ARG A 105 6.89 -6.56 23.85
C ARG A 105 7.33 -6.09 25.24
N ALA A 106 6.86 -6.78 26.29
CA ALA A 106 7.26 -6.49 27.66
C ALA A 106 8.79 -6.56 27.82
N GLY A 107 9.39 -5.53 28.41
CA GLY A 107 10.84 -5.40 28.55
C GLY A 107 11.56 -4.77 27.34
N ALA A 108 10.88 -4.56 26.21
CA ALA A 108 11.42 -3.83 25.06
C ALA A 108 11.02 -2.34 25.09
N GLU A 109 11.93 -1.51 24.58
CA GLU A 109 11.71 -0.06 24.40
C GLU A 109 10.97 0.27 23.10
N ARG A 110 11.11 -0.60 22.08
CA ARG A 110 10.60 -0.35 20.73
C ARG A 110 10.36 -1.65 19.98
N ALA A 111 9.25 -1.72 19.24
CA ALA A 111 8.97 -2.74 18.24
C ALA A 111 9.38 -2.26 16.83
N LEU A 112 9.79 -3.18 15.97
CA LEU A 112 10.18 -2.91 14.58
C LEU A 112 9.50 -3.91 13.65
N VAL A 113 8.96 -3.41 12.54
CA VAL A 113 8.45 -4.23 11.43
C VAL A 113 9.07 -3.71 10.14
N GLU A 114 9.66 -4.60 9.36
CA GLU A 114 10.29 -4.33 8.08
C GLU A 114 9.73 -5.30 7.05
N GLY A 115 9.40 -4.80 5.87
CA GLY A 115 8.90 -5.59 4.76
C GLY A 115 9.65 -5.27 3.49
N ARG A 116 10.14 -6.31 2.81
CA ARG A 116 10.86 -6.19 1.56
C ARG A 116 9.95 -6.57 0.40
N PHE A 117 9.82 -5.66 -0.54
CA PHE A 117 9.00 -5.83 -1.74
C PHE A 117 9.89 -6.00 -2.96
N CYS A 118 9.53 -6.93 -3.82
CA CYS A 118 10.08 -7.05 -5.16
C CYS A 118 9.02 -6.56 -6.16
N LEU A 119 9.41 -5.65 -7.04
CA LEU A 119 8.56 -5.08 -8.09
C LEU A 119 9.10 -5.50 -9.46
N ALA A 120 8.34 -6.33 -10.16
CA ALA A 120 8.63 -6.67 -11.54
C ALA A 120 8.23 -5.53 -12.50
N PRO A 121 8.84 -5.49 -13.71
CA PRO A 121 8.44 -4.54 -14.74
C PRO A 121 6.95 -4.59 -15.06
N GLY A 122 6.30 -3.42 -15.09
CA GLY A 122 4.88 -3.31 -15.40
C GLY A 122 4.23 -2.06 -14.80
N PRO A 123 2.90 -1.92 -14.95
CA PRO A 123 2.18 -0.69 -14.62
C PRO A 123 2.29 -0.31 -13.13
N ARG A 124 2.41 -1.31 -12.25
CA ARG A 124 2.58 -1.07 -10.81
C ARG A 124 3.96 -0.51 -10.48
N LEU A 125 5.03 -1.02 -11.10
CA LEU A 125 6.36 -0.45 -10.98
C LEU A 125 6.37 1.01 -11.49
N ASP A 126 5.74 1.26 -12.64
CA ASP A 126 5.65 2.61 -13.21
C ASP A 126 4.89 3.58 -12.29
N ALA A 127 3.79 3.12 -11.68
CA ALA A 127 3.02 3.91 -10.71
C ALA A 127 3.83 4.24 -9.46
N VAL A 128 4.56 3.26 -8.90
CA VAL A 128 5.42 3.44 -7.73
C VAL A 128 6.57 4.40 -8.05
N ARG A 129 7.24 4.21 -9.20
CA ARG A 129 8.30 5.11 -9.68
C ARG A 129 7.79 6.55 -9.82
N ALA A 130 6.68 6.75 -10.54
CA ALA A 130 6.09 8.07 -10.73
C ALA A 130 5.68 8.74 -9.42
N TRP A 131 5.19 7.96 -8.44
CA TRP A 131 4.88 8.47 -7.11
C TRP A 131 6.13 8.86 -6.33
N LEU A 132 7.17 8.00 -6.32
CA LEU A 132 8.44 8.27 -5.66
C LEU A 132 9.12 9.52 -6.23
N SER A 133 9.19 9.66 -7.55
CA SER A 133 9.81 10.85 -8.19
C SER A 133 9.12 12.16 -7.80
N ARG A 134 7.82 12.13 -7.51
CA ARG A 134 7.03 13.31 -7.14
C ARG A 134 7.10 13.64 -5.66
N GLU A 135 6.95 12.64 -4.80
CA GLU A 135 6.79 12.85 -3.36
C GLU A 135 8.11 12.66 -2.58
N LEU A 136 9.02 11.81 -3.08
CA LEU A 136 10.26 11.39 -2.42
C LEU A 136 11.43 11.24 -3.44
N PRO A 137 11.85 12.34 -4.10
CA PRO A 137 12.81 12.27 -5.22
C PRO A 137 14.17 11.69 -4.82
N GLU A 138 14.59 11.86 -3.56
CA GLU A 138 15.85 11.31 -3.07
C GLU A 138 15.84 9.78 -2.99
N ILE A 139 14.69 9.18 -2.64
CA ILE A 139 14.51 7.72 -2.62
C ILE A 139 14.36 7.22 -4.05
N ALA A 140 13.67 7.97 -4.93
CA ALA A 140 13.48 7.58 -6.33
C ALA A 140 14.80 7.34 -7.07
N ALA A 141 15.82 8.16 -6.81
CA ALA A 141 17.14 8.02 -7.41
C ALA A 141 17.85 6.71 -7.02
N GLU A 142 17.71 6.28 -5.76
CA GLU A 142 18.28 5.02 -5.27
C GLU A 142 17.46 3.82 -5.74
N PHE A 143 16.14 3.95 -5.75
CA PHE A 143 15.22 2.92 -6.24
C PHE A 143 15.44 2.57 -7.71
N ASP A 144 15.84 3.53 -8.55
CA ASP A 144 16.08 3.28 -9.97
C ASP A 144 17.41 2.58 -10.25
N ALA A 145 18.31 2.52 -9.27
CA ALA A 145 19.54 1.73 -9.38
C ALA A 145 19.19 0.24 -9.55
N PRO A 146 19.90 -0.49 -10.43
CA PRO A 146 19.64 -1.92 -10.64
C PRO A 146 19.87 -2.70 -9.34
N SER A 147 18.84 -3.37 -8.82
CA SER A 147 18.95 -4.22 -7.63
C SER A 147 19.91 -5.39 -7.91
N LEU A 148 20.96 -5.50 -7.08
CA LEU A 148 21.96 -6.59 -7.14
C LEU A 148 21.41 -7.94 -6.65
N HIS A 149 20.21 -7.98 -6.07
CA HIS A 149 19.70 -9.12 -5.30
C HIS A 149 18.32 -9.65 -5.75
N GLY A 150 17.78 -9.15 -6.87
CA GLY A 150 16.52 -9.64 -7.41
C GLY A 150 16.61 -11.12 -7.83
N PRO A 151 15.59 -11.96 -7.54
CA PRO A 151 15.56 -13.37 -7.94
C PRO A 151 15.68 -13.57 -9.46
N GLN A 152 15.42 -12.53 -10.28
CA GLN A 152 15.63 -12.54 -11.73
C GLN A 152 16.34 -11.28 -12.23
N GLY A 153 17.68 -11.29 -12.17
CA GLY A 153 18.59 -10.48 -13.01
C GLY A 153 18.09 -9.11 -13.49
N GLY A 154 18.24 -8.07 -12.66
CA GLY A 154 18.38 -6.66 -13.06
C GLY A 154 17.13 -5.87 -13.50
N ALA A 155 16.05 -6.55 -13.90
CA ALA A 155 14.81 -5.87 -14.32
C ALA A 155 13.87 -5.55 -13.15
N GLU A 156 13.92 -6.35 -12.10
CA GLU A 156 13.15 -6.13 -10.87
C GLU A 156 13.73 -4.98 -10.04
N ARG A 157 12.90 -4.38 -9.20
CA ARG A 157 13.30 -3.39 -8.20
C ARG A 157 12.90 -3.84 -6.81
N GLU A 158 13.81 -3.68 -5.85
CA GLU A 158 13.52 -3.90 -4.44
C GLU A 158 13.14 -2.59 -3.77
N LEU A 159 12.18 -2.68 -2.85
CA LEU A 159 11.76 -1.57 -1.99
C LEU A 159 11.58 -2.10 -0.57
N VAL A 160 12.24 -1.48 0.39
CA VAL A 160 12.12 -1.84 1.80
C VAL A 160 11.25 -0.80 2.50
N LEU A 161 10.10 -1.23 3.01
CA LEU A 161 9.31 -0.44 3.93
C LEU A 161 9.65 -0.85 5.35
N GLY A 162 9.61 0.10 6.28
CA GLY A 162 9.62 -0.29 7.68
C GLY A 162 9.06 0.75 8.62
N ARG A 163 8.70 0.26 9.79
CA ARG A 163 8.05 1.04 10.82
C ARG A 163 8.51 0.60 12.19
N SER A 164 8.72 1.58 13.05
CA SER A 164 9.02 1.35 14.45
C SER A 164 8.01 2.04 15.35
N LEU A 165 7.68 1.38 16.45
CA LEU A 165 6.76 1.85 17.49
C LEU A 165 7.50 1.82 18.82
N ALA A 166 7.73 2.99 19.42
CA ALA A 166 8.29 3.08 20.76
C ALA A 166 7.20 2.85 21.82
N ARG A 167 7.61 2.40 23.00
CA ARG A 167 6.70 2.13 24.14
C ARG A 167 5.92 3.38 24.58
N ASP A 168 6.48 4.56 24.39
CA ASP A 168 5.83 5.86 24.63
C ASP A 168 4.83 6.28 23.54
N GLY A 169 4.67 5.47 22.50
CA GLY A 169 3.76 5.70 21.38
C GLY A 169 4.29 6.52 20.23
N ARG A 170 5.55 6.97 20.28
CA ARG A 170 6.18 7.58 19.11
C ARG A 170 6.35 6.54 18.02
N THR A 171 5.90 6.86 16.81
CA THR A 171 6.10 6.02 15.63
C THR A 171 7.05 6.69 14.65
N ARG A 172 7.85 5.87 13.96
CA ARG A 172 8.72 6.33 12.85
C ARG A 172 8.55 5.39 11.68
N ALA A 173 8.41 5.95 10.49
CA ALA A 173 8.34 5.23 9.23
C ALA A 173 9.61 5.47 8.43
N HIS A 174 10.03 4.47 7.67
CA HIS A 174 11.14 4.58 6.74
C HIS A 174 10.86 3.82 5.44
N VAL A 175 11.47 4.30 4.36
CA VAL A 175 11.51 3.67 3.04
C VAL A 175 12.96 3.64 2.62
N ASP A 176 13.50 2.47 2.28
CA ASP A 176 14.92 2.24 1.96
C ASP A 176 15.85 2.92 2.99
N HIS A 177 15.57 2.67 4.27
CA HIS A 177 16.32 3.21 5.43
C HIS A 177 16.24 4.74 5.63
N ARG A 178 15.50 5.47 4.79
CA ARG A 178 15.30 6.92 4.92
C ARG A 178 13.98 7.21 5.64
N PRO A 179 13.96 8.13 6.63
CA PRO A 179 12.74 8.45 7.37
C PRO A 179 11.72 9.18 6.47
N VAL A 180 10.44 8.77 6.55
CA VAL A 180 9.35 9.38 5.78
C VAL A 180 8.16 9.74 6.67
N PRO A 181 7.34 10.75 6.30
CA PRO A 181 6.08 11.02 6.98
C PRO A 181 5.12 9.83 6.89
N GLN A 182 4.33 9.58 7.95
CA GLN A 182 3.34 8.48 7.97
C GLN A 182 2.39 8.54 6.76
N LYS A 183 1.94 9.74 6.38
CA LYS A 183 1.03 9.95 5.24
C LYS A 183 1.66 9.48 3.92
N ALA A 184 2.96 9.72 3.75
CA ALA A 184 3.71 9.30 2.56
C ALA A 184 3.86 7.77 2.53
N LEU A 185 4.23 7.14 3.65
CA LEU A 185 4.28 5.68 3.77
C LEU A 185 2.93 5.04 3.41
N ARG A 186 1.82 5.57 3.95
CA ARG A 186 0.47 5.04 3.71
C ARG A 186 0.06 5.12 2.24
N ALA A 187 0.37 6.24 1.58
CA ALA A 187 0.08 6.44 0.17
C ALA A 187 0.93 5.51 -0.73
N LEU A 188 2.20 5.28 -0.38
CA LEU A 188 3.06 4.32 -1.07
C LEU A 188 2.60 2.87 -0.85
N ALA A 189 2.24 2.52 0.38
CA ALA A 189 1.75 1.20 0.76
C ALA A 189 0.49 0.80 -0.02
N ALA A 190 -0.44 1.75 -0.23
CA ALA A 190 -1.65 1.53 -1.03
C ALA A 190 -1.37 1.19 -2.51
N LEU A 191 -0.19 1.51 -3.04
CA LEU A 191 0.23 1.09 -4.39
C LEU A 191 0.80 -0.33 -4.43
N LEU A 192 1.24 -0.85 -3.29
CA LEU A 192 2.01 -2.09 -3.16
C LEU A 192 1.16 -3.26 -2.68
N VAL A 193 0.26 -3.01 -1.72
CA VAL A 193 -0.50 -4.05 -1.03
C VAL A 193 -1.95 -3.62 -0.89
N GLU A 194 -2.84 -4.59 -1.10
CA GLU A 194 -4.26 -4.48 -0.82
C GLU A 194 -4.59 -5.50 0.27
N VAL A 195 -4.94 -5.02 1.47
CA VAL A 195 -5.23 -5.89 2.62
C VAL A 195 -6.73 -6.12 2.71
N HIS A 196 -7.09 -7.38 2.54
CA HIS A 196 -8.45 -7.89 2.69
C HIS A 196 -8.60 -8.48 4.12
N GLY A 197 -9.45 -7.87 4.95
CA GLY A 197 -9.78 -8.34 6.30
C GLY A 197 -11.26 -8.18 6.70
N GLN A 198 -11.58 -8.48 7.98
CA GLN A 198 -12.97 -8.55 8.50
C GLN A 198 -13.82 -7.26 8.36
N ASN A 199 -13.22 -6.12 7.99
CA ASN A 199 -13.92 -4.84 7.78
C ASN A 199 -14.06 -4.42 6.31
N GLU A 200 -13.77 -5.33 5.35
CA GLU A 200 -13.87 -5.15 3.88
C GLU A 200 -15.19 -4.61 3.36
N ASN A 201 -16.27 -4.74 4.13
CA ASN A 201 -17.55 -4.16 3.73
C ASN A 201 -17.39 -2.66 3.41
N GLN A 202 -16.48 -1.92 4.03
CA GLN A 202 -16.39 -0.47 3.81
C GLN A 202 -15.83 -0.03 2.46
N GLU A 203 -14.90 -0.77 1.83
CA GLU A 203 -14.32 -0.37 0.52
C GLU A 203 -15.22 -0.78 -0.65
N LEU A 204 -15.84 -1.96 -0.59
CA LEU A 204 -16.84 -2.35 -1.59
C LEU A 204 -18.12 -1.48 -1.52
N PHE A 205 -18.38 -0.87 -0.36
CA PHE A 205 -19.45 0.12 -0.17
C PHE A 205 -18.99 1.57 -0.36
N ASP A 206 -17.72 1.84 -0.70
CA ASP A 206 -17.29 3.18 -1.08
C ASP A 206 -17.88 3.52 -2.45
N PRO A 207 -18.74 4.56 -2.55
CA PRO A 207 -19.32 4.98 -3.83
C PRO A 207 -18.25 5.28 -4.91
N ALA A 208 -17.06 5.72 -4.51
CA ALA A 208 -15.98 6.00 -5.45
C ALA A 208 -15.43 4.73 -6.11
N GLU A 209 -15.21 3.67 -5.33
CA GLU A 209 -14.74 2.39 -5.85
C GLU A 209 -15.81 1.66 -6.65
N GLN A 210 -17.07 1.73 -6.21
CA GLN A 210 -18.19 1.20 -6.99
C GLN A 210 -18.29 1.85 -8.37
N LEU A 211 -18.12 3.18 -8.45
CA LEU A 211 -18.13 3.90 -9.71
C LEU A 211 -16.93 3.50 -10.58
N ARG A 212 -15.73 3.38 -9.99
CA ARG A 212 -14.53 2.93 -10.72
C ARG A 212 -14.71 1.52 -11.31
N LEU A 213 -15.29 0.61 -10.54
CA LEU A 213 -15.58 -0.77 -10.99
C LEU A 213 -16.62 -0.76 -12.11
N LEU A 214 -17.67 0.04 -12.00
CA LEU A 214 -18.70 0.18 -13.03
C LEU A 214 -18.14 0.78 -14.33
N ASP A 215 -17.34 1.84 -14.22
CA ASP A 215 -16.66 2.47 -15.35
C ASP A 215 -15.69 1.50 -16.02
N ALA A 216 -14.98 0.69 -15.24
CA ALA A 216 -14.10 -0.35 -15.76
C ALA A 216 -14.88 -1.45 -16.48
N TYR A 217 -16.01 -1.89 -15.92
CA TYR A 217 -16.90 -2.87 -16.56
C TYR A 217 -17.47 -2.35 -17.89
N GLY A 218 -17.84 -1.07 -17.95
CA GLY A 218 -18.32 -0.41 -19.16
C GLY A 218 -17.21 0.02 -20.14
N GLU A 219 -15.94 -0.28 -19.85
CA GLU A 219 -14.77 0.16 -20.61
C GLU A 219 -14.71 1.70 -20.82
N LEU A 220 -15.25 2.46 -19.88
CA LEU A 220 -15.48 3.91 -20.00
C LEU A 220 -14.25 4.78 -19.70
N HIS A 221 -13.06 4.18 -19.51
CA HIS A 221 -11.84 4.89 -19.13
C HIS A 221 -11.53 6.10 -20.03
N ALA A 222 -11.74 5.99 -21.34
CA ALA A 222 -11.51 7.09 -22.28
C ALA A 222 -12.52 8.25 -22.08
N ALA A 223 -13.80 7.92 -21.86
CA ALA A 223 -14.85 8.89 -21.61
C ALA A 223 -14.66 9.59 -20.25
N VAL A 224 -14.32 8.84 -19.20
CA VAL A 224 -13.99 9.35 -17.87
C VAL A 224 -12.77 10.27 -17.93
N GLY A 225 -11.74 9.91 -18.71
CA GLY A 225 -10.57 10.75 -18.95
C GLY A 225 -10.93 12.08 -19.63
N ALA A 226 -11.72 12.04 -20.71
CA ALA A 226 -12.18 13.24 -21.41
C ALA A 226 -13.02 14.15 -20.50
N TRP A 227 -13.95 13.56 -19.74
CA TRP A 227 -14.77 14.30 -18.77
C TRP A 227 -13.91 14.94 -17.67
N SER A 228 -12.95 14.20 -17.11
CA SER A 228 -12.06 14.69 -16.05
C SER A 228 -11.23 15.88 -16.52
N ALA A 229 -10.71 15.83 -17.76
CA ALA A 229 -9.98 16.93 -18.37
C ALA A 229 -10.87 18.18 -18.56
N ALA A 230 -12.08 18.00 -19.11
CA ALA A 230 -13.04 19.09 -19.31
C ALA A 230 -13.47 19.72 -17.98
N ARG A 231 -13.74 18.90 -16.96
CA ARG A 231 -14.07 19.36 -15.60
C ARG A 231 -12.91 20.13 -14.97
N GLY A 232 -11.68 19.64 -15.11
CA GLY A 232 -10.49 20.33 -14.63
C GLY A 232 -10.34 21.72 -15.26
N ALA A 233 -10.51 21.83 -16.59
CA ALA A 233 -10.48 23.09 -17.30
C ALA A 233 -11.59 24.05 -16.83
N TRP A 234 -12.81 23.54 -16.63
CA TRP A 234 -13.92 24.33 -16.12
C TRP A 234 -13.66 24.87 -14.70
N LEU A 235 -13.18 24.02 -13.78
CA LEU A 235 -12.86 24.43 -12.41
C LEU A 235 -11.80 25.54 -12.37
N GLU A 236 -10.74 25.42 -13.17
CA GLU A 236 -9.70 26.45 -13.25
C GLU A 236 -10.24 27.76 -13.83
N LEU A 237 -11.07 27.70 -14.88
CA LEU A 237 -11.71 28.88 -15.44
C LEU A 237 -12.64 29.55 -14.42
N HIS A 238 -13.42 28.76 -13.68
CA HIS A 238 -14.30 29.25 -12.63
C HIS A 238 -13.52 29.94 -11.51
N ARG A 239 -12.39 29.35 -11.06
CA ARG A 239 -11.49 29.95 -10.07
C ARG A 239 -10.93 31.29 -10.53
N ARG A 240 -10.48 31.37 -11.79
CA ARG A 240 -9.97 32.60 -12.40
C ARG A 240 -11.05 33.68 -12.50
N PHE A 241 -12.27 33.29 -12.87
CA PHE A 241 -13.41 34.20 -12.92
C PHE A 241 -13.70 34.80 -11.55
N ALA A 242 -13.83 33.98 -10.51
CA ALA A 242 -14.06 34.43 -9.13
C ALA A 242 -12.97 35.39 -8.64
N THR A 243 -11.70 35.13 -8.98
CA THR A 243 -10.58 36.01 -8.62
C THR A 243 -10.68 37.38 -9.32
N ARG A 244 -11.04 37.39 -10.61
CA ARG A 244 -11.23 38.62 -11.38
C ARG A 244 -12.41 39.44 -10.88
N GLU A 245 -13.50 38.79 -10.50
CA GLU A 245 -14.69 39.43 -9.95
C GLU A 245 -14.39 40.08 -8.60
N SER A 246 -13.72 39.38 -7.68
CA SER A 246 -13.24 39.93 -6.42
C SER A 246 -12.32 41.14 -6.64
N SER A 247 -11.36 41.03 -7.57
CA SER A 247 -10.47 42.14 -7.92
C SER A 247 -11.20 43.35 -8.52
N ARG A 248 -12.28 43.11 -9.28
CA ARG A 248 -13.12 44.17 -9.86
C ARG A 248 -13.89 44.90 -8.75
N ALA A 249 -14.45 44.17 -7.80
CA ALA A 249 -15.15 44.75 -6.66
C ALA A 249 -14.22 45.62 -5.80
N GLU A 250 -12.99 45.14 -5.56
CA GLU A 250 -11.99 45.90 -4.78
C GLU A 250 -11.55 47.19 -5.49
N ARG A 251 -11.30 47.12 -6.80
CA ARG A 251 -10.97 48.31 -7.60
C ARG A 251 -12.10 49.34 -7.61
N ALA A 252 -13.36 48.91 -7.68
CA ALA A 252 -14.51 49.80 -7.64
C ALA A 252 -14.60 50.55 -6.30
N ARG A 253 -14.47 49.84 -5.17
CA ARG A 253 -14.41 50.43 -3.83
C ARG A 253 -13.27 51.44 -3.69
N ARG A 254 -12.08 51.08 -4.19
CA ARG A 254 -10.91 51.96 -4.14
C ARG A 254 -11.12 53.23 -4.96
N LEU A 255 -11.73 53.14 -6.14
CA LEU A 255 -12.07 54.29 -6.97
C LEU A 255 -13.06 55.22 -6.27
N ASP A 256 -14.11 54.69 -5.66
CA ASP A 256 -15.10 55.51 -4.96
C ASP A 256 -14.49 56.23 -3.75
N TRP A 257 -13.64 55.54 -2.99
CA TRP A 257 -12.88 56.15 -1.90
C TRP A 257 -11.96 57.27 -2.40
N LEU A 258 -11.15 57.03 -3.43
CA LEU A 258 -10.27 58.05 -4.01
C LEU A 258 -11.04 59.26 -4.55
N ARG A 259 -12.18 59.04 -5.22
CA ARG A 259 -13.06 60.12 -5.71
C ARG A 259 -13.70 60.91 -4.58
N HIS A 260 -14.00 60.26 -3.45
CA HIS A 260 -14.49 60.96 -2.28
C HIS A 260 -13.39 61.84 -1.67
N GLN A 261 -12.19 61.30 -1.48
CA GLN A 261 -11.04 62.06 -0.97
C GLN A 261 -10.66 63.25 -1.87
N LEU A 262 -10.69 63.06 -3.20
CA LEU A 262 -10.44 64.15 -4.15
C LEU A 262 -11.46 65.27 -3.97
N ARG A 263 -12.76 64.93 -3.85
CA ARG A 263 -13.83 65.92 -3.61
C ARG A 263 -13.65 66.67 -2.31
N GLU A 264 -13.20 66.01 -1.24
CA GLU A 264 -12.91 66.67 0.04
C GLU A 264 -11.74 67.66 -0.09
N LEU A 265 -10.66 67.27 -0.79
CA LEU A 265 -9.51 68.15 -1.04
C LEU A 265 -9.88 69.35 -1.92
N ASP A 266 -10.65 69.13 -2.99
CA ASP A 266 -11.12 70.20 -3.88
C ASP A 266 -12.02 71.19 -3.13
N ALA A 267 -12.87 70.70 -2.21
CA ALA A 267 -13.74 71.53 -1.39
C ALA A 267 -12.98 72.40 -0.38
N LEU A 268 -11.78 71.99 0.05
CA LEU A 268 -10.93 72.77 0.94
C LEU A 268 -10.26 73.97 0.23
N ALA A 269 -10.36 74.05 -1.11
CA ALA A 269 -9.91 75.18 -1.94
C ALA A 269 -8.54 75.74 -1.53
N LEU A 270 -7.60 74.84 -1.22
CA LEU A 270 -6.25 75.18 -0.75
C LEU A 270 -5.55 76.01 -1.84
N ARG A 271 -5.32 77.28 -1.53
CA ARG A 271 -4.44 78.15 -2.31
C ARG A 271 -3.00 77.95 -1.80
N PRO A 272 -1.99 78.08 -2.69
CA PRO A 272 -0.58 77.91 -2.34
C PRO A 272 -0.14 78.86 -1.23
#